data_AF-A0A1I2UCU1-F1
#
_entry.id   AF-A0A1I2UCU1-F1
#
_cell.length_a   1.000
_cell.length_b   1.000
_cell.length_c   1.000
_cell.angle_alpha   90.00
_cell.angle_beta   90.00
_cell.angle_gamma   90.00
#
_symmetry.space_group_name_H-M   'P 1'
#
loop_
_entity.id
_entity.type
_entity.pdbx_description
1 polymer ?
#
loop_
_entity_poly.entity_id
_entity_poly.type
_entity_poly.pdbx_seq_one_letter_code
_entity_poly.pdbx_strand_id
1 'polypeptide(L)'
;MNRPSLKRRLIKLLIKRADNYQQNLILLLSGFGLCMLGILLVTIAEFLFGQSLQQELVALLGIALIIIGILLAMVGYISLSLLRLFRFLISDEDKKK
;
A
#
# COMPACT_ATOMS: atom_id res chain seq x y z
N MET A 1 15.46 42.34 -3.87
CA MET A 1 15.22 41.49 -2.68
C MET A 1 14.00 40.60 -2.95
N ASN A 2 14.22 39.44 -3.57
CA ASN A 2 13.16 38.57 -4.11
C ASN A 2 12.54 37.76 -2.96
N ARG A 3 11.35 38.14 -2.46
CA ARG A 3 10.70 37.47 -1.32
C ARG A 3 10.31 36.05 -1.74
N PRO A 4 10.93 34.96 -1.21
CA PRO A 4 10.48 33.62 -1.52
C PRO A 4 9.07 33.47 -0.95
N SER A 5 8.10 33.37 -1.85
CA SER A 5 6.68 33.41 -1.55
C SER A 5 6.31 32.38 -0.48
N LEU A 6 5.53 32.82 0.52
CA LEU A 6 4.94 31.97 1.58
C LEU A 6 4.33 30.67 1.02
N LYS A 7 3.83 30.72 -0.22
CA LYS A 7 3.39 29.58 -1.02
C LYS A 7 4.41 28.44 -1.09
N ARG A 8 5.71 28.70 -1.30
CA ARG A 8 6.75 27.65 -1.37
C ARG A 8 7.00 26.97 -0.02
N ARG A 9 6.87 27.69 1.10
CA ARG A 9 6.96 27.11 2.45
C ARG A 9 5.73 26.26 2.77
N LEU A 10 4.54 26.72 2.40
CA LEU A 10 3.30 25.96 2.53
C LEU A 10 3.32 24.69 1.67
N ILE A 11 3.75 24.79 0.40
CA ILE A 11 3.90 23.63 -0.49
C ILE A 11 4.89 22.63 0.08
N LYS A 12 6.04 23.06 0.63
CA LYS A 12 6.98 22.14 1.30
C LYS A 12 6.39 21.47 2.54
N LEU A 13 5.55 22.16 3.31
CA LEU A 13 4.86 21.57 4.46
C LEU A 13 3.73 20.62 4.04
N LEU A 14 3.01 20.93 2.95
CA LEU A 14 2.02 20.02 2.35
C LEU A 14 2.70 18.77 1.77
N ILE A 15 3.84 18.92 1.10
CA ILE A 15 4.65 17.79 0.60
C ILE A 15 5.13 16.94 1.77
N LYS A 16 5.60 17.56 2.86
CA LYS A 16 6.02 16.84 4.07
C LYS A 16 4.86 16.13 4.80
N ARG A 17 3.62 16.61 4.67
CA ARG A 17 2.42 15.88 5.14
C ARG A 17 1.95 14.81 4.16
N ALA A 18 2.16 15.01 2.85
CA ALA A 18 1.92 14.01 1.81
C ALA A 18 2.93 12.85 1.87
N ASP A 19 4.08 13.02 2.52
CA ASP A 19 5.07 11.95 2.72
C ASP A 19 4.50 10.77 3.54
N ASN A 20 3.65 11.04 4.54
CA ASN A 20 2.91 9.99 5.27
C ASN A 20 1.89 9.27 4.37
N TYR A 21 1.36 9.95 3.35
CA TYR A 21 0.47 9.33 2.36
C TYR A 21 1.25 8.42 1.42
N GLN A 22 2.40 8.86 0.93
CA GLN A 22 3.26 8.09 0.03
C GLN A 22 3.76 6.81 0.71
N GLN A 23 4.21 6.87 1.97
CA GLN A 23 4.66 5.69 2.71
C GLN A 23 3.57 4.63 2.90
N ASN A 24 2.35 5.05 3.25
CA ASN A 24 1.22 4.14 3.41
C ASN A 24 0.78 3.51 2.09
N LEU A 25 0.86 4.28 1.00
CA LEU A 25 0.58 3.80 -0.35
C LEU A 25 1.67 2.81 -0.81
N ILE A 26 2.93 3.03 -0.45
CA ILE A 26 4.04 2.08 -0.68
C ILE A 26 3.81 0.77 0.11
N LEU A 27 3.34 0.83 1.36
CA LEU A 27 2.98 -0.34 2.16
C LEU A 27 1.82 -1.14 1.57
N LEU A 28 0.80 -0.44 1.04
CA LEU A 28 -0.30 -1.07 0.33
C LEU A 28 0.20 -1.78 -0.93
N LEU A 29 1.00 -1.10 -1.77
CA LEU A 29 1.53 -1.69 -3.00
C LEU A 29 2.51 -2.82 -2.72
N SER A 30 3.33 -2.72 -1.67
CA SER A 30 4.26 -3.79 -1.32
C SER A 30 3.51 -5.03 -0.84
N GLY A 31 2.47 -4.86 -0.01
CA GLY A 31 1.58 -5.96 0.39
C GLY A 31 0.87 -6.61 -0.80
N PHE A 32 0.35 -5.79 -1.71
CA PHE A 32 -0.27 -6.27 -2.94
C PHE A 32 0.72 -7.01 -3.84
N GLY A 33 1.93 -6.49 -4.00
CA GLY A 33 3.01 -7.15 -4.73
C GLY A 33 3.39 -8.50 -4.11
N LEU A 34 3.46 -8.56 -2.78
CA LEU A 34 3.74 -9.81 -2.06
C LEU A 34 2.62 -10.85 -2.26
N CYS A 35 1.36 -10.40 -2.25
CA CYS A 35 0.21 -11.25 -2.60
C CYS A 35 0.34 -11.82 -4.01
N MET A 36 0.63 -10.97 -5.00
CA MET A 36 0.78 -11.41 -6.39
C MET A 36 1.94 -12.39 -6.55
N LEU A 37 3.05 -12.18 -5.86
CA LEU A 37 4.16 -13.13 -5.83
C LEU A 37 3.74 -14.47 -5.19
N GLY A 38 3.00 -14.44 -4.09
CA GLY A 38 2.49 -15.66 -3.46
C GLY A 38 1.53 -16.43 -4.38
N ILE A 39 0.61 -15.75 -5.07
CA ILE A 39 -0.30 -16.37 -6.06
C ILE A 39 0.50 -16.97 -7.22
N LEU A 40 1.50 -16.23 -7.73
CA LEU A 40 2.37 -16.70 -8.81
C LEU A 40 3.14 -17.96 -8.38
N LEU A 41 3.61 -17.99 -7.13
CA LEU A 41 4.34 -19.13 -6.58
C LEU A 41 3.43 -20.36 -6.44
N VAL A 42 2.19 -20.20 -6.00
CA VAL A 42 1.20 -21.28 -5.97
C VAL A 42 0.88 -21.79 -7.38
N THR A 43 0.67 -20.90 -8.35
CA THR A 43 0.38 -21.31 -9.74
C THR A 43 1.56 -22.00 -10.40
N ILE A 44 2.79 -21.54 -10.16
CA ILE A 44 4.00 -22.23 -10.60
C ILE A 44 4.12 -23.59 -9.92
N ALA A 45 3.82 -23.69 -8.62
CA ALA A 45 3.84 -24.97 -7.91
C ALA A 45 2.93 -25.99 -8.60
N GLU A 46 1.68 -25.63 -8.83
CA GLU A 46 0.67 -26.47 -9.50
C GLU A 46 1.05 -26.84 -10.94
N PHE A 47 1.69 -25.93 -11.68
CA PHE A 47 1.98 -26.13 -13.10
C PHE A 47 3.29 -26.87 -13.35
N LEU A 48 4.34 -26.59 -12.55
CA LEU A 48 5.66 -27.21 -12.71
C LEU A 48 5.76 -28.55 -11.99
N PHE A 49 5.17 -28.65 -10.80
CA PHE A 49 5.20 -29.85 -9.99
C PHE A 49 3.83 -30.52 -10.14
N GLY A 50 3.77 -31.64 -10.88
CA GLY A 50 2.59 -32.50 -10.83
C GLY A 50 2.35 -33.04 -9.42
N GLN A 51 1.24 -33.76 -9.20
CA GLN A 51 0.82 -34.27 -7.88
C GLN A 51 1.97 -34.91 -7.09
N SER A 52 2.58 -34.11 -6.22
CA SER A 52 3.79 -34.48 -5.48
C SER A 52 3.85 -33.71 -4.17
N LEU A 53 4.54 -34.29 -3.18
CA LEU A 53 4.77 -33.63 -1.89
C LEU A 53 5.47 -32.26 -2.03
N GLN A 54 6.35 -32.11 -3.03
CA GLN A 54 7.03 -30.84 -3.28
C GLN A 54 6.05 -29.74 -3.69
N GLN A 55 5.06 -30.06 -4.52
CA GLN A 55 3.99 -29.14 -4.92
C GLN A 55 3.26 -28.60 -3.68
N GLU A 56 2.84 -29.49 -2.78
CA GLU A 56 2.11 -29.10 -1.56
C GLU A 56 2.94 -28.17 -0.65
N LEU A 57 4.23 -28.48 -0.44
CA LEU A 57 5.13 -27.66 0.36
C LEU A 57 5.35 -26.26 -0.25
N VAL A 58 5.54 -26.20 -1.57
CA VAL A 58 5.74 -24.93 -2.28
C VAL A 58 4.43 -24.12 -2.30
N ALA A 59 3.29 -24.76 -2.54
CA ALA A 59 1.97 -24.13 -2.46
C ALA A 59 1.68 -23.58 -1.06
N LEU A 60 2.04 -24.33 0.00
CA LEU A 60 1.91 -23.88 1.40
C LEU A 60 2.74 -22.61 1.66
N LEU A 61 3.98 -22.55 1.17
CA LEU A 61 4.82 -21.35 1.24
C LEU A 61 4.19 -20.17 0.49
N GLY A 62 3.63 -20.42 -0.69
CA GLY A 62 2.92 -19.40 -1.47
C GLY A 62 1.71 -18.85 -0.70
N ILE A 63 0.92 -19.72 -0.07
CA ILE A 63 -0.21 -19.33 0.77
C ILE A 63 0.26 -18.48 1.97
N ALA A 64 1.35 -18.87 2.64
CA ALA A 64 1.91 -18.09 3.74
C ALA A 64 2.30 -16.67 3.29
N LEU A 65 2.92 -16.53 2.11
CA LEU A 65 3.25 -15.23 1.52
C LEU A 65 2.00 -14.41 1.19
N ILE A 66 0.94 -15.05 0.67
CA ILE A 66 -0.35 -14.39 0.42
C ILE A 66 -0.91 -13.82 1.73
N ILE A 67 -0.93 -14.61 2.80
CA ILE A 67 -1.47 -14.16 4.09
C ILE A 67 -0.70 -12.94 4.61
N ILE A 68 0.63 -12.99 4.57
CA ILE A 68 1.47 -11.85 4.98
C ILE A 68 1.20 -10.62 4.09
N GLY A 69 1.07 -10.83 2.78
CA GLY A 69 0.76 -9.78 1.82
C GLY A 69 -0.58 -9.11 2.08
N ILE A 70 -1.62 -9.90 2.39
CA ILE A 70 -2.95 -9.39 2.76
C ILE A 70 -2.88 -8.56 4.03
N LEU A 71 -2.18 -9.02 5.06
CA LEU A 71 -2.02 -8.27 6.31
C LEU A 71 -1.34 -6.91 6.06
N LEU A 72 -0.28 -6.90 5.26
CA LEU A 72 0.45 -5.68 4.91
C LEU A 72 -0.42 -4.73 4.06
N ALA A 73 -1.15 -5.27 3.08
CA ALA A 73 -2.07 -4.51 2.25
C ALA A 73 -3.24 -3.95 3.08
N MET A 74 -3.76 -4.69 4.05
CA MET A 74 -4.83 -4.25 4.94
C MET A 74 -4.37 -3.06 5.79
N VAL A 75 -3.16 -3.10 6.34
CA VAL A 75 -2.57 -1.96 7.06
C VAL A 75 -2.42 -0.75 6.13
N GLY A 76 -1.91 -0.95 4.92
CA GLY A 76 -1.79 0.13 3.92
C GLY A 76 -3.15 0.71 3.51
N TYR A 77 -4.18 -0.14 3.39
CA TYR A 77 -5.54 0.25 3.02
C TYR A 77 -6.21 1.08 4.12
N ILE A 78 -6.10 0.65 5.39
CA ILE A 78 -6.66 1.40 6.53
C ILE A 78 -6.07 2.81 6.55
N SER A 79 -4.76 2.93 6.35
CA SER A 79 -4.09 4.22 6.24
C SER A 79 -4.61 5.07 5.07
N LEU A 80 -4.84 4.47 3.90
CA LEU A 80 -5.39 5.18 2.74
C LEU A 80 -6.83 5.65 2.97
N SER A 81 -7.63 4.82 3.63
CA SER A 81 -9.03 5.10 3.95
C SER A 81 -9.14 6.25 4.96
N LEU A 82 -8.28 6.28 5.98
CA LEU A 82 -8.14 7.42 6.90
C LEU A 82 -7.78 8.70 6.16
N LEU A 83 -6.85 8.66 5.21
CA LEU A 83 -6.46 9.81 4.40
C LEU A 83 -7.61 10.36 3.53
N ARG A 84 -8.46 9.48 2.98
CA ARG A 84 -9.67 9.89 2.27
C ARG A 84 -10.65 10.60 3.20
N LEU A 85 -10.81 10.09 4.42
CA LEU A 85 -11.67 10.65 5.45
C LEU A 85 -11.16 12.03 5.91
N PHE A 86 -9.86 12.17 6.18
CA PHE A 86 -9.22 13.45 6.48
C PHE A 86 -9.35 14.47 5.34
N ARG A 87 -9.15 14.05 4.08
CA ARG A 87 -9.33 14.93 2.92
C ARG A 87 -10.78 15.42 2.82
N PHE A 88 -11.75 14.55 3.09
CA PHE A 88 -13.17 14.91 3.06
C PHE A 88 -13.49 15.94 4.16
N LEU A 89 -13.03 15.71 5.40
CA LEU A 89 -13.24 16.66 6.50
C LEU A 89 -12.61 18.04 6.25
N ILE A 90 -11.37 18.08 5.75
CA ILE A 90 -10.68 19.34 5.43
C ILE A 90 -11.36 20.06 4.26
N SER A 91 -11.83 19.32 3.26
CA SER A 91 -12.48 19.91 2.08
C SER A 91 -13.85 20.53 2.39
N ASP A 92 -14.50 20.17 3.50
CA ASP A 92 -15.75 20.80 3.94
C ASP A 92 -15.53 22.09 4.76
N GLU A 93 -14.37 22.26 5.42
CA GLU A 93 -14.05 23.52 6.13
C GLU A 93 -13.80 24.70 5.17
N ASP A 94 -13.22 24.44 4.00
CA ASP A 94 -12.96 25.49 2.99
C ASP A 94 -14.24 26.00 2.29
N LYS A 95 -15.37 25.29 2.42
CA LYS A 95 -16.66 25.75 1.86
C LYS A 95 -17.42 26.73 2.76
N LYS A 96 -16.93 26.97 3.98
CA LYS A 96 -17.62 27.81 4.98
C LYS A 96 -17.00 29.21 5.18
N LYS A 97 -16.03 29.61 4.33
CA LYS A 97 -15.43 30.94 4.38
C LYS A 97 -15.74 31.79 3.15
#